data_AF-A0A8S0VIY3-F1
#
_entry.id   AF-A0A8S0VIY3-F1
#
_cell.length_a   1.000
_cell.length_b   1.000
_cell.length_c   1.000
_cell.angle_alpha   90.00
_cell.angle_beta   90.00
_cell.angle_gamma   90.00
#
_symmetry.space_group_name_H-M   'P 1'
#
loop_
_entity.id
_entity.type
_entity.pdbx_description
1 polymer ?
#
loop_
_entity_poly.entity_id
_entity_poly.type
_entity_poly.pdbx_seq_one_letter_code
_entity_poly.pdbx_strand_id
1 'polypeptide(L)'
;DGGDRAPQISPGTYDESVFQRIVTRFNTITKITYKDDPTIMAWELMNEPRCQADYSGKTGWVQEMATFVKSLDKRRLRLAWKDFMETQCQKGSKSIQVTKLSGKSDNEQMAFMERWMSGHWDDARGILKKPLIIAEFGKSSKDPGYSLTARDLYIGDVYRDIYRFARTGGTMSGSLVWQLMGKGMDSYQDGYEIILSQNPSTAGIM
;
A
#
# COMPACT_ATOMS: atom_id res chain seq x y z
N ASP A 1 21.98 3.10 -7.02
CA ASP A 1 22.89 3.78 -7.99
C ASP A 1 22.45 5.22 -8.34
N GLY A 2 21.68 5.90 -7.47
CA GLY A 2 21.37 7.34 -7.56
C GLY A 2 22.19 8.25 -6.61
N GLY A 3 23.33 7.79 -6.09
CA GLY A 3 24.21 8.59 -5.20
C GLY A 3 23.67 8.88 -3.79
N ASP A 4 22.41 8.55 -3.50
CA ASP A 4 21.82 8.73 -2.17
C ASP A 4 22.28 7.66 -1.18
N ARG A 5 22.51 8.07 0.07
CA ARG A 5 22.90 7.17 1.16
C ARG A 5 21.81 6.13 1.40
N ALA A 6 22.23 4.89 1.66
CA ALA A 6 21.30 3.83 1.99
C ALA A 6 20.45 4.22 3.22
N PRO A 7 19.13 3.99 3.23
CA PRO A 7 18.27 4.22 4.38
C PRO A 7 18.69 3.43 5.63
N GLN A 8 19.50 2.39 5.43
CA GLN A 8 20.14 1.63 6.47
C GLN A 8 21.65 1.91 6.46
N ILE A 9 22.16 2.46 7.56
CA ILE A 9 23.58 2.81 7.72
C ILE A 9 24.35 1.58 8.23
N SER A 10 23.72 0.74 9.06
CA SER A 10 24.25 -0.54 9.54
C SER A 10 23.11 -1.49 9.94
N PRO A 11 23.36 -2.79 10.21
CA PRO A 11 22.35 -3.67 10.80
C PRO A 11 21.71 -3.02 12.04
N GLY A 12 20.39 -2.78 12.01
CA GLY A 12 19.67 -2.13 13.10
C GLY A 12 19.81 -0.61 13.24
N THR A 13 20.58 0.09 12.37
CA THR A 13 20.72 1.56 12.41
C THR A 13 20.32 2.16 11.08
N TYR A 14 19.41 3.12 11.13
CA TYR A 14 18.77 3.70 9.95
C TYR A 14 18.98 5.20 9.88
N ASP A 15 19.03 5.71 8.65
CA ASP A 15 19.33 7.12 8.40
C ASP A 15 18.07 7.97 8.61
N GLU A 16 17.86 8.38 9.87
CA GLU A 16 16.83 9.35 10.25
C GLU A 16 16.92 10.65 9.43
N SER A 17 18.11 11.01 8.94
CA SER A 17 18.29 12.26 8.18
C SER A 17 17.52 12.26 6.86
N VAL A 18 17.31 11.09 6.24
CA VAL A 18 16.49 10.97 5.02
C VAL A 18 15.04 11.31 5.33
N PHE A 19 14.48 10.73 6.39
CA PHE A 19 13.11 11.03 6.85
C PHE A 19 12.97 12.49 7.26
N GLN A 20 13.91 13.01 8.04
CA GLN A 20 13.90 14.40 8.46
C GLN A 20 13.92 15.37 7.27
N ARG A 21 14.82 15.14 6.31
CA ARG A 21 14.96 15.99 5.13
C ARG A 21 13.69 16.07 4.29
N ILE A 22 12.96 14.96 4.16
CA ILE A 22 11.68 14.94 3.42
C ILE A 22 10.55 15.58 4.24
N VAL A 23 10.37 15.19 5.50
CA VAL A 23 9.26 15.67 6.33
C VAL A 23 9.35 17.17 6.58
N THR A 24 10.56 17.71 6.77
CA THR A 24 10.78 19.16 6.99
C THR A 24 11.10 19.93 5.71
N ARG A 25 10.98 19.31 4.52
CA ARG A 25 11.26 19.98 3.25
C ARG A 25 10.37 21.21 3.08
N PHE A 26 10.97 22.35 2.74
CA PHE A 26 10.23 23.53 2.30
C PHE A 26 9.90 23.40 0.81
N ASN A 27 8.61 23.40 0.47
CA ASN A 27 8.17 23.36 -0.91
C ASN A 27 8.46 24.71 -1.58
N THR A 28 9.30 24.73 -2.61
CA THR A 28 9.66 25.96 -3.32
C THR A 28 8.52 26.55 -4.16
N ILE A 29 7.47 25.78 -4.43
CA ILE A 29 6.29 26.21 -5.19
C ILE A 29 5.22 26.74 -4.22
N THR A 30 4.72 25.90 -3.31
CA THR A 30 3.62 26.26 -2.40
C THR A 30 4.07 27.10 -1.20
N LYS A 31 5.38 27.24 -0.97
CA LYS A 31 6.00 28.01 0.11
C LYS A 31 5.60 27.56 1.52
N ILE A 32 5.21 26.30 1.68
CA ILE A 32 4.93 25.66 2.96
C ILE A 32 5.83 24.44 3.15
N THR A 33 6.11 24.08 4.41
CA THR A 33 6.86 22.85 4.66
C THR A 33 5.96 21.64 4.47
N TYR A 34 6.53 20.48 4.11
CA TYR A 34 5.74 19.27 3.86
C TYR A 34 4.96 18.84 5.12
N LYS A 35 5.55 18.93 6.32
CA LYS A 35 4.84 18.76 7.60
C LYS A 35 3.79 19.82 7.93
N ASP A 36 3.60 20.84 7.10
CA ASP A 36 2.52 21.84 7.19
C ASP A 36 1.54 21.78 6.00
N ASP A 37 1.88 21.09 4.91
CA ASP A 37 1.06 20.92 3.71
C ASP A 37 -0.13 19.93 3.87
N PRO A 38 -1.40 20.38 3.88
CA PRO A 38 -2.56 19.51 4.06
C PRO A 38 -2.80 18.56 2.87
N THR A 39 -2.10 18.75 1.74
CA THR A 39 -2.15 17.84 0.59
C THR A 39 -1.58 16.46 0.92
N ILE A 40 -0.63 16.38 1.87
CA ILE A 40 -0.03 15.11 2.29
C ILE A 40 -0.92 14.46 3.35
N MET A 41 -1.61 13.38 2.96
CA MET A 41 -2.50 12.61 3.86
C MET A 41 -1.74 11.86 4.96
N ALA A 42 -0.70 11.11 4.59
CA ALA A 42 0.04 10.23 5.49
C ALA A 42 1.50 10.04 5.07
N TRP A 43 2.32 9.62 6.04
CA TRP A 43 3.69 9.15 5.79
C TRP A 43 3.72 7.62 5.77
N GLU A 44 4.32 7.05 4.74
CA GLU A 44 4.66 5.64 4.60
C GLU A 44 6.14 5.44 4.97
N LEU A 45 6.42 4.48 5.85
CA LEU A 45 7.80 4.26 6.30
C LEU A 45 8.63 3.52 5.25
N MET A 46 8.03 2.54 4.57
CA MET A 46 8.70 1.72 3.58
C MET A 46 7.69 0.92 2.75
N ASN A 47 7.97 0.77 1.46
CA ASN A 47 7.23 -0.11 0.57
C ASN A 47 7.59 -1.58 0.85
N GLU A 48 6.59 -2.46 0.99
CA GLU A 48 6.72 -3.91 1.21
C GLU A 48 7.84 -4.39 2.17
N PRO A 49 7.88 -3.94 3.44
CA PRO A 49 8.71 -4.59 4.46
C PRO A 49 8.51 -6.10 4.49
N ARG A 50 9.62 -6.87 4.47
CA ARG A 50 9.60 -8.34 4.58
C ARG A 50 10.26 -8.82 5.87
N CYS A 51 9.55 -9.65 6.64
CA CYS A 51 10.07 -10.36 7.79
C CYS A 51 10.60 -11.74 7.37
N GLN A 52 11.86 -11.83 6.92
CA GLN A 52 12.43 -13.10 6.45
C GLN A 52 13.05 -13.96 7.56
N ALA A 53 13.49 -13.33 8.66
CA ALA A 53 14.22 -14.00 9.74
C ALA A 53 13.45 -14.05 11.07
N ASP A 54 12.56 -13.08 11.32
CA ASP A 54 11.79 -12.99 12.56
C ASP A 54 10.29 -12.77 12.27
N TYR A 55 9.51 -13.83 12.48
CA TYR A 55 8.06 -13.83 12.32
C TYR A 55 7.32 -13.32 13.56
N SER A 56 8.02 -12.95 14.65
CA SER A 56 7.40 -12.32 15.82
C SER A 56 6.73 -10.99 15.46
N GLY A 57 7.21 -10.37 14.36
CA GLY A 57 6.78 -9.07 13.86
C GLY A 57 7.23 -7.89 14.72
N LYS A 58 8.00 -8.15 15.79
CA LYS A 58 8.62 -7.14 16.65
C LYS A 58 9.84 -6.54 15.96
N THR A 59 9.60 -5.71 14.95
CA THR A 59 10.69 -4.91 14.38
C THR A 59 10.84 -3.65 15.23
N GLY A 60 11.88 -3.60 16.08
CA GLY A 60 12.24 -2.39 16.83
C GLY A 60 12.31 -1.16 15.92
N TRP A 61 12.74 -1.38 14.67
CA TRP A 61 12.77 -0.39 13.61
C TRP A 61 11.44 0.31 13.32
N VAL A 62 10.34 -0.43 13.14
CA VAL A 62 9.05 0.21 12.81
C VAL A 62 8.60 1.10 13.95
N GLN A 63 8.76 0.65 15.20
CA GLN A 63 8.44 1.47 16.38
C GLN A 63 9.34 2.70 16.46
N GLU A 64 10.64 2.54 16.25
CA GLU A 64 11.63 3.62 16.29
C GLU A 64 11.34 4.69 15.23
N MET A 65 11.28 4.30 13.94
CA MET A 65 11.05 5.23 12.84
C MET A 65 9.65 5.83 12.87
N ALA A 66 8.62 5.07 13.27
CA ALA A 66 7.31 5.65 13.52
C ALA A 66 7.43 6.71 14.62
N THR A 67 8.11 6.45 15.74
CA THR A 67 8.24 7.44 16.81
C THR A 67 8.99 8.70 16.32
N PHE A 68 10.10 8.50 15.61
CA PHE A 68 10.91 9.57 15.03
C PHE A 68 10.10 10.47 14.09
N VAL A 69 9.41 9.91 13.10
CA VAL A 69 8.55 10.68 12.18
C VAL A 69 7.45 11.45 12.94
N LYS A 70 7.03 11.00 14.14
CA LYS A 70 5.95 11.68 14.92
C LYS A 70 6.49 12.92 15.58
N SER A 71 7.73 12.83 16.04
CA SER A 71 8.44 13.95 16.64
C SER A 71 8.57 15.10 15.64
N LEU A 72 8.75 14.78 14.36
CA LEU A 72 8.85 15.73 13.26
C LEU A 72 7.47 16.29 12.83
N ASP A 73 6.45 15.43 12.79
CA ASP A 73 5.08 15.79 12.42
C ASP A 73 4.03 15.17 13.34
N LYS A 74 3.54 16.01 14.26
CA LYS A 74 2.55 15.60 15.27
C LYS A 74 1.12 15.52 14.71
N ARG A 75 0.82 16.15 13.57
CA ARG A 75 -0.56 16.30 13.07
C ARG A 75 -0.97 15.21 12.11
N ARG A 76 -0.07 14.71 11.25
CA ARG A 76 -0.45 13.76 10.20
C ARG A 76 -0.79 12.36 10.68
N LEU A 77 -1.63 11.70 9.87
CA LEU A 77 -1.88 10.28 9.93
C LEU A 77 -0.61 9.50 9.55
N ARG A 78 -0.57 8.25 10.00
CA ARG A 78 0.40 7.26 9.56
C ARG A 78 -0.37 6.11 9.01
N LEU A 79 0.13 5.55 7.92
CA LEU A 79 -0.20 4.17 7.63
C LEU A 79 0.34 3.35 8.81
N ALA A 80 -0.54 2.61 9.47
CA ALA A 80 -0.24 1.97 10.74
C ALA A 80 0.63 0.73 10.50
N TRP A 81 1.93 0.92 10.39
CA TRP A 81 2.87 -0.16 10.08
C TRP A 81 3.08 -1.11 11.26
N LYS A 82 3.16 -0.63 12.50
CA LYS A 82 3.57 -1.48 13.64
C LYS A 82 2.62 -2.65 13.87
N ASP A 83 1.38 -2.37 14.27
CA ASP A 83 0.45 -3.42 14.68
C ASP A 83 0.03 -4.28 13.47
N PHE A 84 0.05 -3.70 12.26
CA PHE A 84 -0.16 -4.42 11.03
C PHE A 84 1.00 -5.36 10.72
N MET A 85 2.26 -4.91 10.79
CA MET A 85 3.46 -5.73 10.58
C MET A 85 3.59 -6.84 11.61
N GLU A 86 3.25 -6.56 12.87
CA GLU A 86 3.15 -7.59 13.90
C GLU A 86 2.16 -8.69 13.50
N THR A 87 0.97 -8.30 13.03
CA THR A 87 -0.06 -9.24 12.57
C THR A 87 0.34 -9.98 11.29
N GLN A 88 0.94 -9.28 10.31
CA GLN A 88 1.37 -9.84 9.03
C GLN A 88 2.50 -10.85 9.19
N CYS A 89 3.55 -10.49 9.94
CA CYS A 89 4.71 -11.35 10.11
C CYS A 89 4.34 -12.60 10.93
N GLN A 90 3.43 -12.49 11.91
CA GLN A 90 2.90 -13.65 12.62
C GLN A 90 2.03 -14.55 11.74
N LYS A 91 1.28 -13.98 10.78
CA LYS A 91 0.41 -14.72 9.86
C LYS A 91 1.13 -15.16 8.56
N GLY A 92 2.42 -14.89 8.41
CA GLY A 92 3.19 -15.16 7.18
C GLY A 92 2.68 -14.40 5.95
N SER A 93 1.87 -13.36 6.15
CA SER A 93 1.28 -12.55 5.09
C SER A 93 2.26 -11.44 4.70
N LYS A 94 2.46 -11.25 3.39
CA LYS A 94 3.66 -10.56 2.87
C LYS A 94 3.55 -9.04 2.82
N SER A 95 2.36 -8.44 2.89
CA SER A 95 2.16 -6.98 2.81
C SER A 95 0.67 -6.58 2.83
N ILE A 96 0.36 -5.26 2.82
CA ILE A 96 -0.97 -4.69 2.50
C ILE A 96 -1.31 -4.84 0.99
N GLN A 97 -0.32 -5.19 0.17
CA GLN A 97 -0.51 -5.53 -1.24
C GLN A 97 -1.04 -6.96 -1.36
N VAL A 98 -1.82 -7.20 -2.41
CA VAL A 98 -2.12 -8.56 -2.85
C VAL A 98 -1.33 -8.90 -4.11
N THR A 99 -0.38 -9.82 -3.95
CA THR A 99 0.35 -10.39 -5.09
C THR A 99 -0.42 -11.57 -5.70
N LYS A 100 -0.31 -11.73 -7.02
CA LYS A 100 -0.78 -12.91 -7.74
C LYS A 100 -0.23 -14.22 -7.12
N LEU A 101 -1.10 -15.22 -6.99
CA LEU A 101 -0.75 -16.59 -6.64
C LEU A 101 -0.35 -17.34 -7.92
N SER A 102 0.91 -17.79 -7.99
CA SER A 102 1.42 -18.51 -9.15
C SER A 102 0.67 -19.84 -9.35
N GLY A 103 0.28 -20.13 -10.59
CA GLY A 103 -0.40 -21.38 -10.97
C GLY A 103 -1.88 -21.48 -10.54
N LYS A 104 -2.49 -20.40 -10.06
CA LYS A 104 -3.91 -20.36 -9.67
C LYS A 104 -4.79 -19.80 -10.78
N SER A 105 -6.00 -20.35 -10.89
CA SER A 105 -7.04 -19.79 -11.75
C SER A 105 -7.54 -18.44 -11.23
N ASP A 106 -8.18 -17.66 -12.10
CA ASP A 106 -8.75 -16.37 -11.72
C ASP A 106 -9.78 -16.48 -10.59
N ASN A 107 -10.59 -17.54 -10.58
CA ASN A 107 -11.55 -17.81 -9.51
C ASN A 107 -10.86 -18.14 -8.19
N GLU A 108 -9.79 -18.94 -8.20
CA GLU A 108 -9.01 -19.23 -7.00
C GLU A 108 -8.31 -17.98 -6.45
N GLN A 109 -7.79 -17.14 -7.36
CA GLN A 109 -7.17 -15.86 -7.02
C GLN A 109 -8.17 -14.92 -6.36
N MET A 110 -9.38 -14.81 -6.92
CA MET A 110 -10.45 -13.98 -6.36
C MET A 110 -10.94 -14.51 -5.01
N ALA A 111 -11.17 -15.81 -4.89
CA ALA A 111 -11.57 -16.40 -3.62
C ALA A 111 -10.50 -16.19 -2.52
N PHE A 112 -9.22 -16.17 -2.89
CA PHE A 112 -8.15 -15.77 -1.98
C PHE A 112 -8.24 -14.29 -1.62
N MET A 113 -8.41 -13.39 -2.59
CA MET A 113 -8.53 -11.95 -2.38
C MET A 113 -9.67 -11.62 -1.42
N GLU A 114 -10.85 -12.21 -1.61
CA GLU A 114 -12.03 -12.01 -0.74
C GLU A 114 -11.74 -12.44 0.71
N ARG A 115 -11.19 -13.65 0.90
CA ARG A 115 -10.82 -14.17 2.23
C ARG A 115 -9.74 -13.31 2.88
N TRP A 116 -8.75 -12.89 2.11
CA TRP A 116 -7.66 -12.04 2.56
C TRP A 116 -8.22 -10.68 3.02
N MET A 117 -9.04 -10.01 2.21
CA MET A 117 -9.64 -8.73 2.56
C MET A 117 -10.54 -8.84 3.80
N SER A 118 -11.39 -9.87 3.88
CA SER A 118 -12.27 -10.08 5.04
C SER A 118 -11.46 -10.29 6.32
N GLY A 119 -10.41 -11.11 6.28
CA GLY A 119 -9.57 -11.36 7.45
C GLY A 119 -8.85 -10.11 7.96
N HIS A 120 -8.29 -9.31 7.05
CA HIS A 120 -7.63 -8.05 7.42
C HIS A 120 -8.62 -7.01 7.92
N TRP A 121 -9.83 -6.97 7.35
CA TRP A 121 -10.90 -6.10 7.84
C TRP A 121 -11.37 -6.50 9.24
N ASP A 122 -11.50 -7.80 9.53
CA ASP A 122 -11.84 -8.31 10.85
C ASP A 122 -10.77 -7.97 11.90
N ASP A 123 -9.48 -8.12 11.56
CA ASP A 123 -8.39 -7.70 12.43
C ASP A 123 -8.40 -6.18 12.66
N ALA A 124 -8.55 -5.40 11.58
CA ALA A 124 -8.55 -3.95 11.63
C ALA A 124 -9.70 -3.43 12.51
N ARG A 125 -10.90 -4.02 12.39
CA ARG A 125 -12.08 -3.61 13.16
C ARG A 125 -12.06 -4.12 14.60
N GLY A 126 -11.66 -5.37 14.81
CA GLY A 126 -11.83 -6.07 16.09
C GLY A 126 -10.62 -5.93 17.01
N ILE A 127 -9.42 -6.03 16.45
CA ILE A 127 -8.16 -6.09 17.21
C ILE A 127 -7.50 -4.71 17.22
N LEU A 128 -7.22 -4.16 16.03
CA LEU A 128 -6.44 -2.93 15.90
C LEU A 128 -7.25 -1.68 16.17
N LYS A 129 -8.56 -1.72 15.88
CA LYS A 129 -9.49 -0.58 15.95
C LYS A 129 -8.96 0.62 15.14
N LYS A 130 -8.43 0.34 13.95
CA LYS A 130 -7.80 1.34 13.06
C LYS A 130 -8.37 1.25 11.65
N PRO A 131 -8.42 2.38 10.92
CA PRO A 131 -8.73 2.40 9.49
C PRO A 131 -7.87 1.41 8.68
N LEU A 132 -8.49 0.73 7.72
CA LEU A 132 -7.84 -0.15 6.75
C LEU A 132 -7.96 0.44 5.35
N ILE A 133 -6.84 0.53 4.64
CA ILE A 133 -6.78 0.90 3.22
C ILE A 133 -6.11 -0.27 2.49
N ILE A 134 -6.69 -0.72 1.38
CA ILE A 134 -6.02 -1.66 0.47
C ILE A 134 -5.09 -0.86 -0.45
N ALA A 135 -3.83 -0.73 -0.06
CA ALA A 135 -2.89 0.20 -0.68
C ALA A 135 -2.39 -0.24 -2.07
N GLU A 136 -2.51 -1.52 -2.43
CA GLU A 136 -2.17 -1.99 -3.77
C GLU A 136 -2.97 -3.24 -4.15
N PHE A 137 -3.54 -3.21 -5.36
CA PHE A 137 -4.15 -4.35 -6.04
C PHE A 137 -4.20 -4.08 -7.55
N GLY A 138 -4.23 -5.14 -8.37
CA GLY A 138 -4.39 -4.99 -9.82
C GLY A 138 -4.43 -6.32 -10.55
N LYS A 139 -4.63 -6.27 -11.88
CA LYS A 139 -4.62 -7.43 -12.78
C LYS A 139 -3.61 -7.20 -13.91
N SER A 140 -2.61 -8.08 -13.97
CA SER A 140 -1.50 -7.93 -14.91
C SER A 140 -1.88 -8.36 -16.32
N SER A 141 -1.48 -7.57 -17.32
CA SER A 141 -1.50 -7.91 -18.74
C SER A 141 -0.57 -9.08 -19.09
N LYS A 142 0.38 -9.38 -18.20
CA LYS A 142 1.32 -10.51 -18.31
C LYS A 142 0.72 -11.83 -17.81
N ASP A 143 -0.49 -11.81 -17.27
CA ASP A 143 -1.15 -13.02 -16.79
C ASP A 143 -1.65 -13.88 -17.95
N PRO A 144 -1.48 -15.22 -17.90
CA PRO A 144 -2.07 -16.11 -18.89
C PRO A 144 -3.59 -15.92 -18.96
N GLY A 145 -4.12 -15.76 -20.17
CA GLY A 145 -5.55 -15.52 -20.37
C GLY A 145 -6.02 -14.10 -20.04
N TYR A 146 -5.10 -13.15 -19.88
CA TYR A 146 -5.46 -11.76 -19.69
C TYR A 146 -6.38 -11.23 -20.80
N SER A 147 -7.39 -10.47 -20.38
CA SER A 147 -8.19 -9.61 -21.23
C SER A 147 -8.57 -8.37 -20.44
N LEU A 148 -8.92 -7.28 -21.14
CA LEU A 148 -9.43 -6.07 -20.49
C LEU A 148 -10.68 -6.38 -19.65
N THR A 149 -11.57 -7.24 -20.15
CA THR A 149 -12.74 -7.72 -19.40
C THR A 149 -12.36 -8.43 -18.10
N ALA A 150 -11.32 -9.27 -18.11
CA ALA A 150 -10.86 -9.95 -16.89
C ALA A 150 -10.30 -8.95 -15.86
N ARG A 151 -9.60 -7.90 -16.30
CA ARG A 151 -9.17 -6.80 -15.42
C ARG A 151 -10.36 -6.04 -14.85
N ASP A 152 -11.32 -5.69 -15.68
CA ASP A 152 -12.51 -4.94 -15.28
C ASP A 152 -13.35 -5.71 -14.25
N LEU A 153 -13.57 -7.01 -14.47
CA LEU A 153 -14.24 -7.88 -13.50
C LEU A 153 -13.47 -7.97 -12.18
N TYR A 154 -12.16 -8.21 -12.24
CA TYR A 154 -11.31 -8.30 -11.04
C TYR A 154 -11.35 -7.01 -10.21
N ILE A 155 -11.12 -5.86 -10.84
CA ILE A 155 -11.09 -4.55 -10.17
C ILE A 155 -12.48 -4.20 -9.64
N GLY A 156 -13.53 -4.45 -10.43
CA GLY A 156 -14.92 -4.23 -10.01
C GLY A 156 -15.32 -5.09 -8.81
N ASP A 157 -14.88 -6.34 -8.75
CA ASP A 157 -15.12 -7.24 -7.62
C ASP A 157 -14.42 -6.73 -6.34
N VAL A 158 -13.16 -6.32 -6.44
CA VAL A 158 -12.41 -5.75 -5.30
C VAL A 158 -13.08 -4.48 -4.78
N TYR A 159 -13.46 -3.54 -5.65
CA TYR A 159 -14.16 -2.33 -5.22
C TYR A 159 -15.53 -2.60 -4.63
N ARG A 160 -16.27 -3.58 -5.16
CA ARG A 160 -17.55 -3.99 -4.60
C ARG A 160 -17.40 -4.47 -3.16
N ASP A 161 -16.35 -5.23 -2.86
CA ASP A 161 -16.11 -5.71 -1.50
C ASP A 161 -15.63 -4.59 -0.58
N ILE A 162 -14.75 -3.70 -1.03
CA ILE A 162 -14.37 -2.49 -0.28
C ILE A 162 -15.61 -1.66 0.06
N TYR A 163 -16.48 -1.42 -0.92
CA TYR A 163 -17.74 -0.69 -0.71
C TYR A 163 -18.65 -1.39 0.30
N ARG A 164 -18.80 -2.73 0.21
CA ARG A 164 -19.57 -3.53 1.17
C ARG A 164 -19.01 -3.39 2.60
N PHE A 165 -17.70 -3.47 2.77
CA PHE A 165 -17.05 -3.34 4.09
C PHE A 165 -17.11 -1.91 4.63
N ALA A 166 -17.00 -0.89 3.78
CA ALA A 166 -17.10 0.51 4.18
C ALA A 166 -18.55 0.87 4.58
N ARG A 167 -19.53 0.45 3.79
CA ARG A 167 -20.96 0.73 4.03
C ARG A 167 -21.50 0.12 5.33
N THR A 168 -20.92 -0.98 5.81
CA THR A 168 -21.36 -1.63 7.06
C THR A 168 -20.86 -0.93 8.33
N GLY A 169 -20.19 0.23 8.21
CA GLY A 169 -19.80 1.06 9.35
C GLY A 169 -18.54 0.56 10.08
N GLY A 170 -17.71 -0.24 9.40
CA GLY A 170 -16.46 -0.77 9.94
C GLY A 170 -15.25 0.14 9.70
N THR A 171 -14.06 -0.47 9.68
CA THR A 171 -12.77 0.23 9.53
C THR A 171 -12.29 0.38 8.08
N MET A 172 -12.95 -0.24 7.10
CA MET A 172 -12.56 -0.13 5.69
C MET A 172 -12.71 1.31 5.20
N SER A 173 -11.60 1.88 4.73
CA SER A 173 -11.47 3.32 4.43
C SER A 173 -11.06 3.63 2.99
N GLY A 174 -10.89 2.60 2.15
CA GLY A 174 -10.67 2.76 0.71
C GLY A 174 -9.57 1.86 0.16
N SER A 175 -9.10 2.18 -1.03
CA SER A 175 -8.02 1.47 -1.70
C SER A 175 -7.28 2.35 -2.71
N LEU A 176 -6.16 1.83 -3.20
CA LEU A 176 -5.34 2.42 -4.25
C LEU A 176 -5.02 1.31 -5.25
N VAL A 177 -5.35 1.52 -6.52
CA VAL A 177 -5.06 0.56 -7.59
C VAL A 177 -3.60 0.70 -8.04
N TRP A 178 -2.95 -0.43 -8.29
CA TRP A 178 -1.63 -0.47 -8.90
C TRP A 178 -1.77 -0.81 -10.39
N GLN A 179 -1.36 0.04 -11.32
CA GLN A 179 -0.98 1.45 -11.14
C GLN A 179 -1.45 2.31 -12.31
N LEU A 180 -1.66 3.61 -12.08
CA LEU A 180 -1.97 4.54 -13.16
C LEU A 180 -0.71 4.97 -13.90
N MET A 181 -0.78 5.05 -15.23
CA MET A 181 0.30 5.60 -16.05
C MET A 181 -0.19 6.67 -17.02
N GLY A 182 0.70 7.61 -17.33
CA GLY A 182 0.49 8.59 -18.38
C GLY A 182 0.68 7.98 -19.78
N LYS A 183 0.04 8.59 -20.79
CA LYS A 183 0.27 8.22 -22.19
C LYS A 183 1.74 8.47 -22.58
N GLY A 184 2.34 7.51 -23.28
CA GLY A 184 3.73 7.59 -23.76
C GLY A 184 4.79 7.16 -22.73
N MET A 185 4.38 6.56 -21.61
CA MET A 185 5.29 6.03 -20.57
C MET A 185 5.56 4.53 -20.75
N ASP A 186 5.51 4.03 -21.99
CA ASP A 186 5.55 2.59 -22.30
C ASP A 186 6.79 1.87 -21.74
N SER A 187 7.92 2.57 -21.61
CA SER A 187 9.16 2.02 -21.02
C SER A 187 9.06 1.68 -19.53
N TYR A 188 8.04 2.16 -18.83
CA TYR A 188 7.84 1.93 -17.40
C TYR A 188 6.81 0.84 -17.10
N GLN A 189 6.18 0.26 -18.13
CA GLN A 189 5.11 -0.73 -18.00
C GLN A 189 5.59 -2.02 -17.32
N ASP A 190 4.94 -2.37 -16.20
CA ASP A 190 5.21 -3.59 -15.44
C ASP A 190 4.14 -4.67 -15.68
N GLY A 191 3.12 -4.37 -16.48
CA GLY A 191 1.97 -5.20 -16.81
C GLY A 191 0.69 -4.78 -16.05
N TYR A 192 0.80 -3.98 -14.99
CA TYR A 192 -0.34 -3.54 -14.20
C TYR A 192 -0.83 -2.13 -14.56
N GLU A 193 -0.14 -1.46 -15.48
CA GLU A 193 -0.49 -0.12 -15.96
C GLU A 193 -1.97 -0.01 -16.37
N ILE A 194 -2.60 1.07 -15.94
CA ILE A 194 -3.90 1.53 -16.43
C ILE A 194 -3.68 2.95 -16.97
N ILE A 195 -3.79 3.09 -18.28
CA ILE A 195 -3.72 4.39 -18.94
C ILE A 195 -5.17 4.83 -19.13
N LEU A 196 -5.67 5.73 -18.28
CA LEU A 196 -7.09 6.10 -18.22
C LEU A 196 -7.69 6.47 -19.59
N SER A 197 -6.93 7.21 -20.40
CA SER A 197 -7.36 7.61 -21.76
C SER A 197 -7.44 6.46 -22.78
N GLN A 198 -6.81 5.32 -22.50
CA GLN A 198 -6.77 4.13 -23.37
C GLN A 198 -7.58 2.96 -22.79
N ASN A 199 -7.92 3.00 -21.51
CA ASN A 199 -8.70 1.98 -20.82
C ASN A 199 -10.02 2.58 -20.26
N PRO A 200 -10.93 3.08 -21.13
CA PRO A 200 -12.12 3.78 -20.68
C PRO A 200 -13.08 2.90 -19.87
N SER A 201 -13.12 1.59 -20.12
CA SER A 201 -13.94 0.65 -19.35
C SER A 201 -13.42 0.50 -17.92
N THR A 202 -12.12 0.26 -17.75
CA THR A 202 -11.47 0.22 -16.43
C THR A 202 -11.58 1.56 -15.71
N ALA A 203 -11.42 2.68 -16.44
CA ALA A 203 -11.59 4.02 -15.90
C ALA A 203 -13.01 4.29 -15.40
N GLY A 204 -14.04 3.71 -16.02
CA GLY A 204 -15.44 3.86 -15.58
C GLY A 204 -15.80 3.05 -14.33
N ILE A 205 -14.92 2.16 -13.87
CA ILE A 205 -15.11 1.38 -12.63
C ILE A 205 -14.54 2.13 -11.41
N MET A 206 -13.51 2.97 -11.63
CA MET A 206 -12.79 3.73 -10.61
C MET A 206 -13.49 5.05 -10.29
#